data_AF-A0A183C749-F1
#
_entry.id   AF-A0A183C749-F1
#
_cell.length_a   1.000
_cell.length_b   1.000
_cell.length_c   1.000
_cell.angle_alpha   90.00
_cell.angle_beta   90.00
_cell.angle_gamma   90.00
#
_symmetry.space_group_name_H-M   'P 1'
#
loop_
_entity.id
_entity.type
_entity.pdbx_description
1 polymer ?
#
loop_
_entity_poly.entity_id
_entity_poly.type
_entity_poly.pdbx_seq_one_letter_code
_entity_poly.pdbx_strand_id
1 'polypeptide(L)'
;MSATGKIFLLDQQPAIKFFKQQFLLSNHHPAQIQLDFGEWGVRTVPSSEHGYFAARAWQFNDAEQFELVLNLATGREAKQQGKRVRHYNYAEWQALKVERMEVVVFEKVRPRHALLRTGYDEQALADSSMWRGRNELGKILERVRERLRLPPPQALGWLYVICQTTAPGRVIGVSTNEDVQPLFVAIYDELSPEVQLAVGDTVVVNSIRWRPGLERIGREGTRDPPAWVHQSQIVPQAVATDIQNIAVAPTVEVRGRVARVRQGRGAVGRRAAVSVKISLNERTHALTQRGVVGNMAALQQRQQVMVEGLVVPEECRVDHNYILPPYSPLFTRYEWEADGEEAVFPRRLRM
;
A
#
# COMPACT_ATOMS: atom_id res chain seq x y z
N MET A 1 8.75 -29.61 10.52
CA MET A 1 7.31 -29.84 10.76
C MET A 1 6.58 -29.80 9.42
N SER A 2 5.93 -30.91 9.03
CA SER A 2 5.16 -30.98 7.79
C SER A 2 3.88 -30.14 7.92
N ALA A 3 3.66 -29.18 7.03
CA ALA A 3 2.44 -28.37 6.97
C ALA A 3 1.29 -29.08 6.24
N THR A 4 1.48 -30.30 5.75
CA THR A 4 0.51 -30.93 4.85
C THR A 4 -0.61 -31.61 5.63
N GLY A 5 -1.79 -30.98 5.59
CA GLY A 5 -3.05 -31.64 5.87
C GLY A 5 -3.28 -32.82 4.94
N LYS A 6 -4.19 -33.73 5.29
CA LYS A 6 -4.68 -34.70 4.32
C LYS A 6 -5.48 -33.94 3.25
N ILE A 7 -4.99 -33.98 2.02
CA ILE A 7 -5.70 -33.48 0.85
C ILE A 7 -6.81 -34.48 0.55
N PHE A 8 -8.05 -34.01 0.52
CA PHE A 8 -9.19 -34.76 0.06
C PHE A 8 -9.68 -34.12 -1.23
N LEU A 9 -10.14 -34.93 -2.19
CA LEU A 9 -10.88 -34.40 -3.32
C LEU A 9 -12.35 -34.28 -2.89
N LEU A 10 -12.85 -33.05 -2.82
CA LEU A 10 -14.28 -32.75 -2.78
C LEU A 10 -14.63 -32.22 -4.17
N ASP A 11 -15.49 -32.94 -4.88
CA ASP A 11 -15.97 -32.57 -6.22
C ASP A 11 -14.83 -32.18 -7.20
N GLN A 12 -13.78 -33.01 -7.21
CA GLN A 12 -12.55 -32.85 -8.03
C GLN A 12 -11.64 -31.66 -7.69
N GLN A 13 -11.92 -30.91 -6.62
CA GLN A 13 -10.99 -29.90 -6.11
C GLN A 13 -10.32 -30.34 -4.80
N PRO A 14 -9.02 -30.03 -4.61
CA PRO A 14 -8.30 -30.39 -3.40
C PRO A 14 -8.76 -29.54 -2.20
N ALA A 15 -9.51 -30.14 -1.29
CA ALA A 15 -9.89 -29.57 0.00
C ALA A 15 -8.99 -30.13 1.11
N ILE A 16 -8.46 -29.26 1.98
CA ILE A 16 -7.64 -29.70 3.10
C ILE A 16 -8.39 -29.55 4.42
N LYS A 17 -8.51 -30.67 5.15
CA LYS A 17 -9.10 -30.70 6.49
C LYS A 17 -8.02 -30.58 7.56
N PHE A 18 -8.08 -29.52 8.37
CA PHE A 18 -7.12 -29.23 9.45
C PHE A 18 -7.73 -29.38 10.86
N PHE A 19 -8.54 -30.40 11.12
CA PHE A 19 -9.24 -30.54 12.42
C PHE A 19 -8.40 -31.11 13.57
N LYS A 20 -7.19 -31.60 13.29
CA LYS A 20 -6.32 -32.22 14.30
C LYS A 20 -5.24 -31.25 14.79
N GLN A 21 -4.87 -31.37 16.07
CA GLN A 21 -3.82 -30.59 16.73
C GLN A 21 -2.46 -30.63 16.00
N GLN A 22 -2.19 -31.71 15.27
CA GLN A 22 -0.98 -31.87 14.46
C GLN A 22 -0.85 -30.84 13.32
N PHE A 23 -1.96 -30.21 12.89
CA PHE A 23 -1.94 -29.27 11.78
C PHE A 23 -1.82 -27.84 12.29
N LEU A 24 -0.80 -27.12 11.84
CA LEU A 24 -0.52 -25.74 12.24
C LEU A 24 -1.74 -24.81 12.12
N LEU A 25 -2.52 -24.96 11.03
CA LEU A 25 -3.70 -24.14 10.75
C LEU A 25 -4.94 -24.52 11.59
N SER A 26 -4.86 -25.61 12.36
CA SER A 26 -5.93 -26.00 13.29
C SER A 26 -5.98 -25.06 14.49
N ASN A 27 -7.16 -24.59 14.89
CA ASN A 27 -7.30 -23.78 16.12
C ASN A 27 -6.87 -24.51 17.40
N HIS A 28 -6.85 -25.84 17.37
CA HIS A 28 -6.39 -26.66 18.48
C HIS A 28 -4.88 -26.89 18.50
N HIS A 29 -4.15 -26.49 17.45
CA HIS A 29 -2.69 -26.63 17.41
C HIS A 29 -2.04 -25.82 18.53
N PRO A 30 -1.19 -26.44 19.37
CA PRO A 30 -0.42 -25.74 20.38
C PRO A 30 0.47 -24.67 19.76
N ALA A 31 0.35 -23.44 20.23
CA ALA A 31 1.16 -22.31 19.81
C ALA A 31 1.22 -21.30 20.97
N GLN A 32 2.42 -20.81 21.29
CA GLN A 32 2.60 -19.70 22.22
C GLN A 32 2.28 -18.41 21.46
N ILE A 33 1.09 -17.84 21.69
CA ILE A 33 0.57 -16.67 20.98
C ILE A 33 0.53 -15.51 21.96
N GLN A 34 1.19 -14.40 21.67
CA GLN A 34 1.07 -13.18 22.46
C GLN A 34 -0.14 -12.37 21.98
N LEU A 35 -1.03 -12.01 22.91
CA LEU A 35 -2.24 -11.24 22.65
C LEU A 35 -2.36 -10.11 23.65
N ASP A 36 -2.74 -8.93 23.17
CA ASP A 36 -3.03 -7.77 24.00
C ASP A 36 -4.54 -7.73 24.34
N PHE A 37 -4.85 -7.67 25.64
CA PHE A 37 -6.21 -7.57 26.17
C PHE A 37 -6.48 -6.19 26.81
N GLY A 38 -5.86 -5.13 26.28
CA GLY A 38 -6.09 -3.75 26.73
C GLY A 38 -5.68 -3.55 28.17
N GLU A 39 -6.61 -3.15 29.03
CA GLU A 39 -6.35 -2.91 30.46
C GLU A 39 -5.87 -4.16 31.21
N TRP A 40 -6.15 -5.36 30.70
CA TRP A 40 -5.67 -6.60 31.31
C TRP A 40 -4.25 -6.94 30.86
N GLY A 41 -3.71 -6.22 29.88
CA GLY A 41 -2.35 -6.30 29.39
C GLY A 41 -2.09 -7.46 28.42
N VAL A 42 -0.82 -7.60 28.03
CA VAL A 42 -0.38 -8.66 27.12
C VAL A 42 -0.30 -10.00 27.86
N ARG A 43 -0.83 -11.06 27.24
CA ARG A 43 -0.78 -12.44 27.74
C ARG A 43 -0.26 -13.39 26.67
N THR A 44 0.43 -14.44 27.12
CA THR A 44 0.77 -15.57 26.23
C THR A 44 -0.27 -16.66 26.39
N VAL A 45 -0.92 -17.04 25.29
CA VAL A 45 -1.95 -18.08 25.28
C VAL A 45 -1.44 -19.34 24.55
N PRO A 46 -1.79 -20.55 25.00
CA PRO A 46 -1.20 -21.79 24.49
C PRO A 46 -1.84 -22.34 23.20
N SER A 47 -2.97 -21.78 22.75
CA SER A 47 -3.53 -22.05 21.41
C SER A 47 -4.55 -20.98 20.99
N SER A 48 -5.01 -21.02 19.73
CA SER A 48 -6.05 -20.11 19.25
C SER A 48 -7.38 -20.28 19.99
N GLU A 49 -7.72 -21.50 20.44
CA GLU A 49 -8.91 -21.71 21.26
C GLU A 49 -8.80 -21.01 22.62
N HIS A 50 -7.63 -21.04 23.26
CA HIS A 50 -7.42 -20.28 24.51
C HIS A 50 -7.56 -18.78 24.27
N GLY A 51 -6.89 -18.24 23.25
CA GLY A 51 -6.98 -16.82 22.90
C GLY A 51 -8.41 -16.37 22.59
N TYR A 52 -9.16 -17.16 21.82
CA TYR A 52 -10.54 -16.85 21.44
C TYR A 52 -11.50 -16.84 22.64
N PHE A 53 -11.39 -17.81 23.54
CA PHE A 53 -12.25 -17.87 24.73
C PHE A 53 -11.81 -16.92 25.84
N ALA A 54 -10.51 -16.60 25.96
CA ALA A 54 -10.03 -15.52 26.80
C ALA A 54 -10.55 -14.16 26.29
N ALA A 55 -10.51 -13.91 24.97
CA ALA A 55 -11.10 -12.70 24.38
C ALA A 55 -12.60 -12.58 24.65
N ARG A 56 -13.32 -13.71 24.72
CA ARG A 56 -14.73 -13.72 25.13
C ARG A 56 -14.92 -13.34 26.59
N ALA A 57 -14.14 -13.90 27.51
CA ALA A 57 -14.21 -13.55 28.93
C ALA A 57 -13.87 -12.07 29.16
N TRP A 58 -12.84 -11.58 28.47
CA TRP A 58 -12.46 -10.18 28.46
C TRP A 58 -13.56 -9.24 27.95
N GLN A 59 -14.21 -9.57 26.82
CA GLN A 59 -15.31 -8.77 26.27
C GLN A 59 -16.46 -8.56 27.28
N PHE A 60 -16.71 -9.54 28.15
CA PHE A 60 -17.78 -9.49 29.14
C PHE A 60 -17.27 -9.22 30.57
N ASN A 61 -16.05 -8.70 30.72
CA ASN A 61 -15.42 -8.33 31.99
C ASN A 61 -15.41 -9.47 33.05
N ASP A 62 -15.29 -10.72 32.61
CA ASP A 62 -15.22 -11.89 33.50
C ASP A 62 -13.77 -12.30 33.75
N ALA A 63 -13.10 -11.57 34.65
CA ALA A 63 -11.68 -11.77 34.95
C ALA A 63 -11.38 -13.18 35.52
N GLU A 64 -12.32 -13.76 36.25
CA GLU A 64 -12.18 -15.10 36.82
C GLU A 64 -12.15 -16.17 35.71
N GLN A 65 -13.11 -16.11 34.77
CA GLN A 65 -13.11 -17.02 33.62
C GLN A 65 -11.94 -16.77 32.68
N PHE A 66 -11.47 -15.53 32.55
CA PHE A 66 -10.31 -15.21 31.75
C PHE A 66 -9.06 -15.92 32.24
N GLU A 67 -8.71 -15.73 33.52
CA GLU A 67 -7.54 -16.39 34.12
C GLU A 67 -7.72 -17.91 34.15
N LEU A 68 -8.93 -18.42 34.42
CA LEU A 68 -9.20 -19.85 34.34
C LEU A 68 -8.92 -20.40 32.93
N VAL A 69 -9.46 -19.77 31.89
CA VAL A 69 -9.28 -20.20 30.49
C VAL A 69 -7.80 -20.23 30.12
N LEU A 70 -7.01 -19.24 30.52
CA LEU A 70 -5.58 -19.16 30.20
C LEU A 70 -4.73 -20.27 30.82
N ASN A 71 -5.14 -20.76 31.99
CA ASN A 71 -4.39 -21.76 32.76
C ASN A 71 -4.78 -23.23 32.46
N LEU A 72 -5.72 -23.47 31.54
CA LEU A 72 -6.12 -24.82 31.17
C LEU A 72 -5.06 -25.51 30.28
N ALA A 73 -4.97 -26.83 30.38
CA ALA A 73 -3.97 -27.60 29.67
C ALA A 73 -4.28 -27.71 28.17
N THR A 74 -5.56 -27.77 27.80
CA THR A 74 -5.97 -28.05 26.42
C THR A 74 -6.99 -27.06 25.87
N GLY A 75 -6.91 -26.80 24.56
CA GLY A 75 -7.87 -25.94 23.87
C GLY A 75 -9.32 -26.48 23.91
N ARG A 76 -9.49 -27.78 24.18
CA ARG A 76 -10.81 -28.40 24.37
C ARG A 76 -11.41 -27.98 25.71
N GLU A 77 -10.62 -27.99 26.78
CA GLU A 77 -11.04 -27.54 28.10
C GLU A 77 -11.31 -26.04 28.08
N ALA A 78 -10.43 -25.23 27.46
CA ALA A 78 -10.64 -23.80 27.26
C ALA A 78 -12.00 -23.50 26.59
N LYS A 79 -12.34 -24.26 25.55
CA LYS A 79 -13.64 -24.16 24.87
C LYS A 79 -14.82 -24.57 25.73
N GLN A 80 -14.65 -25.56 26.60
CA GLN A 80 -15.71 -25.98 27.51
C GLN A 80 -15.96 -24.94 28.61
N GLN A 81 -14.90 -24.41 29.22
CA GLN A 81 -15.00 -23.40 30.28
C GLN A 81 -15.41 -22.04 29.72
N GLY A 82 -14.86 -21.60 28.59
CA GLY A 82 -15.22 -20.32 27.97
C GLY A 82 -16.66 -20.22 27.44
N LYS A 83 -17.45 -21.31 27.51
CA LYS A 83 -18.91 -21.25 27.32
C LYS A 83 -19.67 -20.76 28.56
N ARG A 84 -19.01 -20.73 29.72
CA ARG A 84 -19.55 -20.38 31.04
C ARG A 84 -19.22 -18.96 31.48
N VAL A 85 -18.76 -18.11 30.55
CA VAL A 85 -18.51 -16.68 30.78
C VAL A 85 -19.77 -16.01 31.34
N ARG A 86 -19.62 -15.32 32.47
CA ARG A 86 -20.66 -14.53 33.13
C ARG A 86 -21.06 -13.35 32.23
N HIS A 87 -22.31 -12.89 32.40
CA HIS A 87 -22.87 -11.76 31.64
C HIS A 87 -22.80 -11.91 30.11
N TYR A 88 -22.68 -13.15 29.61
CA TYR A 88 -22.56 -13.41 28.19
C TYR A 88 -23.77 -12.89 27.41
N ASN A 89 -23.53 -11.94 26.50
CA ASN A 89 -24.51 -11.49 25.52
C ASN A 89 -24.26 -12.17 24.17
N TYR A 90 -25.23 -12.95 23.71
CA TYR A 90 -25.12 -13.67 22.44
C TYR A 90 -25.01 -12.74 21.23
N ALA A 91 -25.86 -11.71 21.15
CA ALA A 91 -25.91 -10.83 19.99
C ALA A 91 -24.61 -10.03 19.86
N GLU A 92 -24.12 -9.49 20.97
CA GLU A 92 -22.84 -8.77 21.03
C GLU A 92 -21.67 -9.68 20.63
N TRP A 93 -21.62 -10.90 21.14
CA TRP A 93 -20.57 -11.84 20.77
C TRP A 93 -20.64 -12.27 19.32
N GLN A 94 -21.83 -12.48 18.75
CA GLN A 94 -21.95 -12.83 17.32
C GLN A 94 -21.41 -11.74 16.40
N ALA A 95 -21.52 -10.47 16.80
CA ALA A 95 -20.98 -9.34 16.04
C ALA A 95 -19.43 -9.32 16.05
N LEU A 96 -18.80 -9.72 17.17
CA LEU A 96 -17.36 -9.57 17.37
C LEU A 96 -16.54 -10.86 17.18
N LYS A 97 -17.16 -12.04 17.30
CA LYS A 97 -16.45 -13.33 17.33
C LYS A 97 -15.49 -13.54 16.15
N VAL A 98 -15.87 -13.05 14.97
CA VAL A 98 -15.12 -13.22 13.73
C VAL A 98 -13.85 -12.37 13.77
N GLU A 99 -13.97 -11.12 14.20
CA GLU A 99 -12.84 -10.19 14.37
C GLU A 99 -11.88 -10.70 15.46
N ARG A 100 -12.41 -11.14 16.61
CA ARG A 100 -11.58 -11.68 17.70
C ARG A 100 -10.79 -12.90 17.24
N MET A 101 -11.42 -13.83 16.54
CA MET A 101 -10.72 -15.00 16.00
C MET A 101 -9.68 -14.61 14.95
N GLU A 102 -9.96 -13.60 14.12
CA GLU A 102 -9.00 -13.09 13.14
C GLU A 102 -7.73 -12.55 13.77
N VAL A 103 -7.83 -11.75 14.84
CA VAL A 103 -6.67 -11.27 15.61
C VAL A 103 -5.85 -12.43 16.17
N VAL A 104 -6.54 -13.41 16.78
CA VAL A 104 -5.87 -14.58 17.38
C VAL A 104 -5.15 -15.43 16.33
N VAL A 105 -5.78 -15.65 15.17
CA VAL A 105 -5.18 -16.41 14.06
C VAL A 105 -4.02 -15.63 13.45
N PHE A 106 -4.15 -14.32 13.27
CA PHE A 106 -3.10 -13.45 12.77
C PHE A 106 -1.83 -13.55 13.63
N GLU A 107 -1.94 -13.33 14.94
CA GLU A 107 -0.78 -13.40 15.84
C GLU A 107 -0.19 -14.82 15.93
N LYS A 108 -1.01 -15.86 15.77
CA LYS A 108 -0.51 -17.23 15.71
C LYS A 108 0.36 -17.51 14.50
N VAL A 109 -0.05 -17.05 13.31
CA VAL A 109 0.62 -17.40 12.05
C VAL A 109 1.67 -16.39 11.63
N ARG A 110 1.59 -15.15 12.13
CA ARG A 110 2.52 -14.05 11.83
C ARG A 110 3.99 -14.43 12.01
N PRO A 111 4.45 -15.01 13.14
CA PRO A 111 5.86 -15.34 13.32
C PRO A 111 6.38 -16.43 12.36
N ARG A 112 5.47 -17.23 11.78
CA ARG A 112 5.85 -18.46 11.06
C ARG A 112 5.77 -18.30 9.53
N HIS A 113 5.13 -17.24 9.02
CA HIS A 113 4.78 -17.04 7.60
C HIS A 113 4.18 -18.28 6.89
N ALA A 114 3.74 -19.29 7.66
CA ALA A 114 3.41 -20.60 7.13
C ALA A 114 2.16 -20.57 6.25
N LEU A 115 1.27 -19.59 6.51
CA LEU A 115 0.07 -19.36 5.73
C LEU A 115 0.36 -18.84 4.31
N LEU A 116 1.49 -18.17 4.10
CA LEU A 116 1.93 -17.70 2.77
C LEU A 116 2.47 -18.86 1.92
N ARG A 117 3.01 -19.91 2.56
CA ARG A 117 3.61 -21.08 1.88
C ARG A 117 2.61 -22.12 1.43
N THR A 118 1.35 -22.04 1.86
CA THR A 118 0.35 -23.07 1.52
C THR A 118 -0.18 -22.97 0.09
N GLY A 119 0.37 -22.08 -0.77
CA GLY A 119 0.37 -22.19 -2.24
C GLY A 119 -0.92 -22.69 -2.88
N TYR A 120 -2.07 -22.12 -2.52
CA TYR A 120 -3.36 -22.54 -3.09
C TYR A 120 -3.68 -21.76 -4.35
N ASP A 121 -4.25 -22.48 -5.33
CA ASP A 121 -4.92 -21.95 -6.51
C ASP A 121 -6.21 -21.22 -6.08
N GLU A 122 -6.36 -19.96 -6.50
CA GLU A 122 -7.45 -19.05 -6.12
C GLU A 122 -8.83 -19.60 -6.52
N GLN A 123 -8.89 -20.47 -7.54
CA GLN A 123 -10.13 -21.05 -8.03
C GLN A 123 -10.79 -22.04 -7.07
N ALA A 124 -10.03 -22.74 -6.22
CA ALA A 124 -10.59 -23.71 -5.27
C ALA A 124 -11.21 -23.06 -4.02
N LEU A 125 -10.95 -21.77 -3.81
CA LEU A 125 -11.44 -20.98 -2.67
C LEU A 125 -12.71 -20.19 -3.01
N ALA A 126 -12.98 -19.95 -4.30
CA ALA A 126 -14.11 -19.16 -4.75
C ALA A 126 -15.47 -19.83 -4.51
N ASP A 127 -15.52 -21.17 -4.45
CA ASP A 127 -16.79 -21.87 -4.22
C ASP A 127 -17.06 -22.14 -2.73
N SER A 128 -17.64 -21.12 -2.09
CA SER A 128 -18.05 -21.18 -0.68
C SER A 128 -19.14 -22.22 -0.37
N SER A 129 -19.78 -22.81 -1.39
CA SER A 129 -20.80 -23.85 -1.23
C SER A 129 -20.24 -25.23 -0.91
N MET A 130 -18.96 -25.48 -1.22
CA MET A 130 -18.30 -26.79 -1.06
C MET A 130 -17.81 -27.08 0.38
N TRP A 131 -18.03 -26.16 1.30
CA TRP A 131 -17.51 -26.23 2.67
C TRP A 131 -18.69 -26.42 3.62
N ARG A 132 -19.04 -27.67 3.95
CA ARG A 132 -20.17 -27.96 4.86
C ARG A 132 -20.05 -27.16 6.18
N GLY A 133 -20.96 -26.20 6.40
CA GLY A 133 -20.91 -25.20 7.48
C GLY A 133 -20.67 -23.78 6.95
N ARG A 134 -20.48 -22.76 7.81
CA ARG A 134 -20.18 -21.38 7.36
C ARG A 134 -18.72 -21.15 6.94
N ASN A 135 -17.84 -22.14 7.19
CA ASN A 135 -16.39 -22.07 6.98
C ASN A 135 -15.74 -20.76 7.50
N GLU A 136 -16.19 -20.28 8.66
CA GLU A 136 -15.72 -18.99 9.18
C GLU A 136 -14.20 -18.99 9.40
N LEU A 137 -13.60 -20.13 9.82
CA LEU A 137 -12.16 -20.24 10.00
C LEU A 137 -11.38 -20.19 8.67
N GLY A 138 -11.85 -20.85 7.62
CA GLY A 138 -11.20 -20.77 6.31
C GLY A 138 -11.17 -19.34 5.77
N LYS A 139 -12.30 -18.65 5.85
CA LYS A 139 -12.42 -17.22 5.48
C LYS A 139 -11.53 -16.31 6.32
N ILE A 140 -11.44 -16.57 7.62
CA ILE A 140 -10.51 -15.84 8.50
C ILE A 140 -9.07 -16.08 8.07
N LEU A 141 -8.68 -17.32 7.77
CA LEU A 141 -7.34 -17.62 7.28
C LEU A 141 -7.05 -16.92 5.95
N GLU A 142 -8.01 -16.78 5.04
CA GLU A 142 -7.84 -15.98 3.82
C GLU A 142 -7.62 -14.50 4.12
N ARG A 143 -8.45 -13.89 4.98
CA ARG A 143 -8.26 -12.48 5.37
C ARG A 143 -6.94 -12.24 6.09
N VAL A 144 -6.54 -13.14 6.97
CA VAL A 144 -5.22 -13.11 7.63
C VAL A 144 -4.10 -13.28 6.61
N ARG A 145 -4.25 -14.14 5.62
CA ARG A 145 -3.26 -14.30 4.53
C ARG A 145 -3.12 -13.00 3.75
N GLU A 146 -4.23 -12.37 3.35
CA GLU A 146 -4.19 -11.07 2.67
C GLU A 146 -3.55 -10.00 3.55
N ARG A 147 -3.91 -9.95 4.83
CA ARG A 147 -3.30 -9.02 5.79
C ARG A 147 -1.79 -9.27 5.99
N LEU A 148 -1.33 -10.53 5.90
CA LEU A 148 0.09 -10.87 5.95
C LEU A 148 0.81 -10.64 4.61
N ARG A 149 0.09 -10.59 3.48
CA ARG A 149 0.61 -10.17 2.18
C ARG A 149 0.84 -8.66 2.15
N LEU A 150 -0.05 -7.90 2.79
CA LEU A 150 0.09 -6.45 2.94
C LEU A 150 1.26 -6.17 3.91
N PRO A 151 2.30 -5.43 3.47
CA PRO A 151 3.29 -4.92 4.40
C PRO A 151 2.60 -4.00 5.43
N PRO A 152 3.05 -3.96 6.69
CA PRO A 152 2.52 -3.00 7.67
C PRO A 152 2.64 -1.57 7.12
N PRO A 153 1.79 -0.62 7.57
CA PRO A 153 1.97 0.79 7.25
C PRO A 153 3.38 1.19 7.67
N GLN A 154 4.26 1.39 6.70
CA GLN A 154 5.62 1.85 6.94
C GLN A 154 5.63 3.37 6.84
N ALA A 155 6.20 4.03 7.83
CA ALA A 155 6.69 5.38 7.63
C ALA A 155 7.82 5.29 6.60
N LEU A 156 7.64 5.97 5.47
CA LEU A 156 8.60 5.94 4.37
C LEU A 156 9.72 6.95 4.56
N GLY A 157 9.51 7.95 5.42
CA GLY A 157 10.40 9.10 5.55
C GLY A 157 10.22 10.05 4.37
N TRP A 158 11.32 10.59 3.85
CA TRP A 158 11.30 11.61 2.81
C TRP A 158 11.07 11.03 1.42
N LEU A 159 10.07 11.57 0.73
CA LEU A 159 9.82 11.36 -0.69
C LEU A 159 10.14 12.61 -1.48
N TYR A 160 10.78 12.44 -2.63
CA TYR A 160 11.04 13.49 -3.61
C TYR A 160 9.98 13.45 -4.71
N VAL A 161 9.29 14.55 -4.99
CA VAL A 161 8.21 14.62 -5.98
C VAL A 161 8.80 14.64 -7.39
N ILE A 162 8.53 13.58 -8.15
CA ILE A 162 9.17 13.34 -9.45
C ILE A 162 8.28 13.67 -10.65
N CYS A 163 6.96 13.64 -10.48
CA CYS A 163 6.04 14.01 -11.57
C CYS A 163 4.67 14.45 -11.07
N GLN A 164 3.99 15.21 -11.92
CA GLN A 164 2.56 15.46 -11.82
C GLN A 164 1.82 14.45 -12.68
N THR A 165 0.75 13.86 -12.15
CA THR A 165 -0.04 12.90 -12.94
C THR A 165 -1.06 13.62 -13.81
N THR A 166 -1.55 12.95 -14.86
CA THR A 166 -2.66 13.47 -15.67
C THR A 166 -4.01 13.51 -14.91
N ALA A 167 -4.08 12.88 -13.74
CA ALA A 167 -5.23 13.02 -12.87
C ALA A 167 -5.07 14.32 -12.04
N PRO A 168 -6.08 15.20 -12.01
CA PRO A 168 -6.01 16.43 -11.23
C PRO A 168 -5.79 16.10 -9.74
N GLY A 169 -5.09 16.99 -9.03
CA GLY A 169 -4.89 16.86 -7.59
C GLY A 169 -3.93 15.76 -7.14
N ARG A 170 -3.08 15.22 -8.03
CA ARG A 170 -2.20 14.09 -7.70
C ARG A 170 -0.80 14.21 -8.28
N VAL A 171 0.20 13.96 -7.43
CA VAL A 171 1.63 13.85 -7.77
C VAL A 171 2.15 12.45 -7.43
N ILE A 172 3.35 12.12 -7.92
CA ILE A 172 4.07 10.90 -7.52
C ILE A 172 5.39 11.31 -6.86
N GLY A 173 5.62 10.80 -5.66
CA GLY A 173 6.89 10.87 -4.96
C GLY A 173 7.69 9.57 -5.12
N VAL A 174 9.01 9.69 -5.15
CA VAL A 174 9.95 8.57 -5.06
C VAL A 174 10.63 8.55 -3.70
N SER A 175 10.81 7.36 -3.12
CA SER A 175 11.60 7.19 -1.90
C SER A 175 13.02 7.69 -2.11
N THR A 176 13.52 8.49 -1.16
CA THR A 176 14.93 8.89 -1.11
C THR A 176 15.83 7.78 -0.54
N ASN A 177 15.25 6.73 0.03
CA ASN A 177 15.93 5.55 0.51
C ASN A 177 15.61 4.34 -0.37
N GLU A 178 16.61 3.82 -1.07
CA GLU A 178 16.51 2.69 -2.00
C GLU A 178 16.21 1.33 -1.35
N ASP A 179 16.37 1.24 -0.04
CA ASP A 179 16.05 0.04 0.74
C ASP A 179 14.61 0.05 1.26
N VAL A 180 13.88 1.16 1.09
CA VAL A 180 12.50 1.29 1.56
C VAL A 180 11.52 1.06 0.41
N GLN A 181 10.51 0.24 0.67
CA GLN A 181 9.40 -0.03 -0.24
C GLN A 181 8.12 0.54 0.39
N PRO A 182 7.21 1.13 -0.39
CA PRO A 182 7.23 1.31 -1.84
C PRO A 182 8.24 2.35 -2.32
N LEU A 183 8.72 2.18 -3.56
CA LEU A 183 9.55 3.16 -4.25
C LEU A 183 8.74 4.35 -4.72
N PHE A 184 7.56 4.11 -5.31
CA PHE A 184 6.71 5.15 -5.86
C PHE A 184 5.39 5.25 -5.10
N VAL A 185 5.07 6.45 -4.64
CA VAL A 185 3.87 6.73 -3.85
C VAL A 185 3.07 7.85 -4.50
N ALA A 186 1.78 7.61 -4.71
CA ALA A 186 0.85 8.66 -5.10
C ALA A 186 0.53 9.55 -3.90
N ILE A 187 0.58 10.86 -4.08
CA ILE A 187 0.24 11.86 -3.06
C ILE A 187 -0.86 12.76 -3.63
N TYR A 188 -1.94 12.90 -2.87
CA TYR A 188 -3.09 13.73 -3.24
C TYR A 188 -2.99 15.10 -2.59
N ASP A 189 -3.44 16.14 -3.30
CA ASP A 189 -3.40 17.53 -2.84
C ASP A 189 -4.23 17.74 -1.56
N GLU A 190 -5.24 16.90 -1.33
CA GLU A 190 -6.05 16.91 -0.12
C GLU A 190 -5.22 16.70 1.16
N LEU A 191 -4.06 16.04 1.04
CA LEU A 191 -3.13 15.85 2.16
C LEU A 191 -2.26 17.09 2.42
N SER A 192 -2.25 18.05 1.49
CA SER A 192 -1.49 19.29 1.55
C SER A 192 -2.36 20.50 1.14
N PRO A 193 -3.38 20.84 1.93
CA PRO A 193 -4.34 21.89 1.57
C PRO A 193 -3.67 23.27 1.45
N GLU A 194 -2.59 23.51 2.19
CA GLU A 194 -1.88 24.78 2.21
C GLU A 194 -0.86 24.93 1.07
N VAL A 195 -0.31 23.81 0.59
CA VAL A 195 0.78 23.81 -0.39
C VAL A 195 0.47 22.85 -1.53
N GLN A 196 0.27 23.38 -2.72
CA GLN A 196 0.14 22.54 -3.90
C GLN A 196 1.51 21.99 -4.33
N LEU A 197 1.75 20.72 -4.01
CA LEU A 197 2.97 19.99 -4.35
C LEU A 197 3.32 20.08 -5.84
N ALA A 198 4.59 20.08 -6.17
CA ALA A 198 5.05 20.08 -7.55
C ALA A 198 6.35 19.30 -7.68
N VAL A 199 6.75 19.05 -8.92
CA VAL A 199 8.02 18.39 -9.23
C VAL A 199 9.17 19.14 -8.56
N GLY A 200 10.03 18.41 -7.88
CA GLY A 200 11.15 18.93 -7.09
C GLY A 200 10.89 19.01 -5.58
N ASP A 201 9.64 19.15 -5.14
CA ASP A 201 9.34 19.27 -3.71
C ASP A 201 9.71 17.98 -2.97
N THR A 202 10.07 18.11 -1.70
CA THR A 202 10.28 16.95 -0.82
C THR A 202 9.22 16.95 0.27
N VAL A 203 8.72 15.78 0.62
CA VAL A 203 7.64 15.60 1.60
C VAL A 203 7.91 14.39 2.49
N VAL A 204 7.65 14.51 3.79
CA VAL A 204 7.69 13.36 4.68
C VAL A 204 6.37 12.61 4.61
N VAL A 205 6.41 11.31 4.33
CA VAL A 205 5.22 10.45 4.33
C VAL A 205 5.26 9.53 5.54
N ASN A 206 4.34 9.75 6.47
CA ASN A 206 4.28 8.98 7.73
C ASN A 206 3.51 7.68 7.57
N SER A 207 2.52 7.66 6.67
CA SER A 207 1.75 6.46 6.43
C SER A 207 1.31 6.33 4.99
N ILE A 208 1.20 5.09 4.56
CA ILE A 208 0.76 4.71 3.23
C ILE A 208 -0.26 3.60 3.28
N ARG A 209 -0.99 3.49 2.17
CA ARG A 209 -1.81 2.34 1.81
C ARG A 209 -1.29 1.70 0.53
N TRP A 210 -0.91 0.44 0.63
CA TRP A 210 -0.50 -0.36 -0.51
C TRP A 210 -1.64 -0.53 -1.53
N ARG A 211 -1.29 -0.52 -2.82
CA ARG A 211 -2.21 -0.87 -3.89
C ARG A 211 -2.11 -2.39 -4.14
N PRO A 212 -3.24 -3.12 -4.09
CA PRO A 212 -3.25 -4.55 -4.35
C PRO A 212 -2.55 -4.92 -5.66
N GLY A 213 -1.65 -5.90 -5.63
CA GLY A 213 -0.93 -6.43 -6.78
C GLY A 213 0.29 -5.60 -7.23
N LEU A 214 0.67 -4.55 -6.48
CA LEU A 214 1.83 -3.69 -6.74
C LEU A 214 2.81 -3.63 -5.56
N GLU A 215 2.72 -4.58 -4.64
CA GLU A 215 3.44 -4.55 -3.35
C GLU A 215 4.96 -4.73 -3.49
N ARG A 216 5.44 -5.23 -4.64
CA ARG A 216 6.87 -5.31 -4.96
C ARG A 216 7.13 -5.07 -6.44
N ILE A 217 7.77 -3.95 -6.74
CA ILE A 217 8.56 -3.80 -7.96
C ILE A 217 9.92 -4.43 -7.64
N GLY A 218 10.29 -5.52 -8.33
CA GLY A 218 11.64 -6.08 -8.21
C GLY A 218 12.69 -5.06 -8.64
N ARG A 219 13.85 -5.03 -7.98
CA ARG A 219 15.00 -4.19 -8.38
C ARG A 219 15.42 -4.44 -9.84
N GLU A 220 15.15 -5.65 -10.33
CA GLU A 220 15.34 -6.01 -11.72
C GLU A 220 13.99 -5.98 -12.45
N GLY A 221 13.83 -5.00 -13.33
CA GLY A 221 12.77 -5.00 -14.33
C GLY A 221 12.93 -6.20 -15.25
N THR A 222 12.21 -7.29 -14.98
CA THR A 222 12.18 -8.47 -15.86
C THR A 222 11.21 -8.28 -17.04
N ARG A 223 10.72 -7.06 -17.29
CA ARG A 223 9.81 -6.73 -18.38
C ARG A 223 10.24 -5.43 -19.04
N ASP A 224 10.11 -5.40 -20.36
CA ASP A 224 10.23 -4.23 -21.20
C ASP A 224 8.83 -3.90 -21.77
N PRO A 225 8.21 -2.76 -21.38
CA PRO A 225 8.70 -1.77 -20.44
C PRO A 225 8.62 -2.24 -18.97
N PRO A 226 9.33 -1.58 -18.03
CA PRO A 226 9.28 -1.93 -16.61
C PRO A 226 7.87 -1.92 -16.04
N ALA A 227 7.58 -2.79 -15.08
CA ALA A 227 6.24 -2.90 -14.47
C ALA A 227 5.75 -1.59 -13.79
N TRP A 228 6.66 -0.66 -13.52
CA TRP A 228 6.38 0.64 -12.92
C TRP A 228 6.15 1.76 -13.95
N VAL A 229 6.29 1.47 -15.25
CA VAL A 229 5.93 2.36 -16.34
C VAL A 229 4.83 1.73 -17.16
N HIS A 230 3.71 2.44 -17.31
CA HIS A 230 2.66 2.05 -18.24
C HIS A 230 2.29 3.24 -19.11
N GLN A 231 2.42 3.09 -20.44
CA GLN A 231 2.14 4.16 -21.41
C GLN A 231 2.88 5.47 -21.07
N SER A 232 4.18 5.36 -20.75
CA SER A 232 5.05 6.49 -20.33
C SER A 232 4.61 7.21 -19.06
N GLN A 233 3.77 6.58 -18.22
CA GLN A 233 3.37 7.09 -16.91
C GLN A 233 3.91 6.19 -15.80
N ILE A 234 4.39 6.81 -14.72
CA ILE A 234 4.81 6.09 -13.52
C ILE A 234 3.58 5.50 -12.82
N VAL A 235 3.64 4.22 -12.51
CA VAL A 235 2.61 3.47 -11.78
C VAL A 235 3.01 3.42 -10.31
N PRO A 236 2.32 4.16 -9.41
CA PRO A 236 2.65 4.15 -7.99
C PRO A 236 2.24 2.83 -7.35
N GLN A 237 3.04 2.34 -6.40
CA GLN A 237 2.78 1.10 -5.66
C GLN A 237 1.84 1.30 -4.46
N ALA A 238 1.85 2.51 -3.91
CA ALA A 238 1.04 2.87 -2.76
C ALA A 238 0.47 4.28 -2.92
N VAL A 239 -0.39 4.62 -1.98
CA VAL A 239 -0.99 5.94 -1.82
C VAL A 239 -0.62 6.45 -0.44
N ALA A 240 -0.10 7.68 -0.34
CA ALA A 240 0.09 8.36 0.93
C ALA A 240 -1.27 8.54 1.62
N THR A 241 -1.32 8.24 2.91
CA THR A 241 -2.51 8.47 3.75
C THR A 241 -2.28 9.54 4.79
N ASP A 242 -1.02 9.85 5.10
CA ASP A 242 -0.62 10.95 5.96
C ASP A 242 0.74 11.48 5.52
N ILE A 243 0.87 12.81 5.49
CA ILE A 243 2.11 13.50 5.17
C ILE A 243 2.41 14.57 6.21
N GLN A 244 3.69 14.90 6.34
CA GLN A 244 4.21 15.98 7.17
C GLN A 244 5.35 16.68 6.42
N ASN A 245 5.78 17.83 6.95
CA ASN A 245 7.00 18.54 6.56
C ASN A 245 7.24 18.60 5.05
N ILE A 246 6.71 19.66 4.43
CA ILE A 246 6.89 19.90 3.00
C ILE A 246 8.04 20.90 2.83
N ALA A 247 9.09 20.46 2.14
CA ALA A 247 10.17 21.31 1.69
C ALA A 247 9.95 21.67 0.22
N VAL A 248 9.58 22.93 -0.02
CA VAL A 248 9.36 23.46 -1.37
C VAL A 248 10.69 23.65 -2.06
N ALA A 249 10.85 23.08 -3.26
CA ALA A 249 12.08 23.26 -4.02
C ALA A 249 12.25 24.72 -4.49
N PRO A 250 13.49 25.25 -4.51
CA PRO A 250 13.77 26.55 -5.07
C PRO A 250 13.45 26.58 -6.57
N THR A 251 12.99 27.71 -7.07
CA THR A 251 12.59 27.90 -8.47
C THR A 251 13.24 29.13 -9.07
N VAL A 252 13.37 29.11 -10.40
CA VAL A 252 13.87 30.21 -11.22
C VAL A 252 12.81 30.60 -12.24
N GLU A 253 12.72 31.89 -12.57
CA GLU A 253 11.84 32.34 -13.66
C GLU A 253 12.58 32.30 -14.98
N VAL A 254 12.00 31.62 -15.96
CA VAL A 254 12.61 31.39 -17.26
C VAL A 254 11.61 31.69 -18.37
N ARG A 255 12.10 32.15 -19.51
CA ARG A 255 11.26 32.38 -20.69
C ARG A 255 10.96 31.04 -21.36
N GLY A 256 9.71 30.83 -21.73
CA GLY A 256 9.25 29.68 -22.48
C GLY A 256 8.45 30.09 -23.70
N ARG A 257 8.30 29.17 -24.64
CA ARG A 257 7.44 29.31 -25.81
C ARG A 257 6.42 28.17 -25.83
N VAL A 258 5.15 28.50 -25.96
CA VAL A 258 4.10 27.49 -26.07
C VAL A 258 4.31 26.70 -27.36
N ALA A 259 4.68 25.43 -27.26
CA ALA A 259 4.92 24.57 -28.41
C ALA A 259 3.61 24.00 -28.96
N ARG A 260 2.70 23.61 -28.04
CA ARG A 260 1.40 23.03 -28.37
C ARG A 260 0.41 23.19 -27.22
N VAL A 261 -0.85 23.44 -27.52
CA VAL A 261 -1.94 23.39 -26.55
C VAL A 261 -2.85 22.21 -26.91
N ARG A 262 -3.08 21.27 -25.99
CA ARG A 262 -3.99 20.14 -26.18
C ARG A 262 -5.11 20.21 -25.15
N GLN A 263 -6.35 20.23 -25.63
CA GLN A 263 -7.55 20.07 -24.81
C GLN A 263 -8.21 18.75 -25.20
N GLY A 264 -8.43 17.88 -24.22
CA GLY A 264 -9.09 16.58 -24.40
C GLY A 264 -10.22 16.38 -23.39
N ARG A 265 -11.06 15.37 -23.63
CA ARG A 265 -12.01 14.85 -22.63
C ARG A 265 -11.40 13.60 -22.00
N GLY A 266 -11.22 13.61 -20.69
CA GLY A 266 -10.83 12.43 -19.91
C GLY A 266 -12.00 11.88 -19.08
N ALA A 267 -11.78 10.74 -18.43
CA ALA A 267 -12.78 10.04 -17.61
C ALA A 267 -13.31 10.84 -16.40
N VAL A 268 -12.63 11.94 -16.03
CA VAL A 268 -12.99 12.80 -14.88
C VAL A 268 -13.23 14.26 -15.34
N GLY A 269 -13.68 14.46 -16.59
CA GLY A 269 -13.94 15.79 -17.16
C GLY A 269 -12.90 16.26 -18.19
N ARG A 270 -12.85 17.57 -18.48
CA ARG A 270 -11.90 18.13 -19.44
C ARG A 270 -10.47 17.97 -18.90
N ARG A 271 -9.61 17.27 -19.65
CA ARG A 271 -8.17 17.20 -19.40
C ARG A 271 -7.49 18.15 -20.35
N ALA A 272 -6.66 19.04 -19.85
CA ALA A 272 -5.89 19.91 -20.72
C ALA A 272 -4.41 19.83 -20.35
N ALA A 273 -3.57 19.77 -21.37
CA ALA A 273 -2.12 19.76 -21.25
C ALA A 273 -1.55 20.79 -22.24
N VAL A 274 -0.61 21.59 -21.78
CA VAL A 274 0.15 22.53 -22.59
C VAL A 274 1.57 22.01 -22.70
N SER A 275 2.03 21.76 -23.91
CA SER A 275 3.45 21.52 -24.15
C SER A 275 4.15 22.87 -24.32
N VAL A 276 5.10 23.16 -23.44
CA VAL A 276 5.91 24.38 -23.46
C VAL A 276 7.34 23.99 -23.81
N LYS A 277 7.92 24.64 -24.83
CA LYS A 277 9.35 24.56 -25.12
C LYS A 277 10.05 25.62 -24.27
N ILE A 278 10.92 25.22 -23.36
CA ILE A 278 11.66 26.16 -22.51
C ILE A 278 12.86 26.66 -23.31
N SER A 279 13.15 27.97 -23.22
CA SER A 279 14.21 28.58 -24.03
C SER A 279 15.62 28.18 -23.60
N LEU A 280 15.84 27.86 -22.31
CA LEU A 280 17.17 27.58 -21.76
C LEU A 280 17.78 26.26 -22.24
N ASN A 281 16.98 25.22 -22.48
CA ASN A 281 17.48 23.90 -22.87
C ASN A 281 16.84 23.37 -24.16
N GLU A 282 16.04 24.19 -24.84
CA GLU A 282 15.25 23.82 -26.02
C GLU A 282 14.37 22.57 -25.86
N ARG A 283 14.14 22.08 -24.64
CA ARG A 283 13.33 20.88 -24.41
C ARG A 283 11.86 21.22 -24.37
N THR A 284 11.04 20.31 -24.93
CA THR A 284 9.59 20.41 -24.86
C THR A 284 9.10 19.57 -23.69
N HIS A 285 8.40 20.22 -22.78
CA HIS A 285 7.85 19.60 -21.58
C HIS A 285 6.34 19.77 -21.57
N ALA A 286 5.63 18.74 -21.10
CA ALA A 286 4.19 18.79 -20.94
C ALA A 286 3.83 19.31 -19.54
N LEU A 287 3.22 20.50 -19.47
CA LEU A 287 2.54 20.98 -18.28
C LEU A 287 1.10 20.51 -18.33
N THR A 288 0.64 19.89 -17.24
CA THR A 288 -0.79 19.63 -17.04
C THR A 288 -1.49 20.93 -16.67
N GLN A 289 -2.83 20.95 -16.66
CA GLN A 289 -3.61 22.09 -16.19
C GLN A 289 -3.17 22.61 -14.80
N ARG A 290 -2.67 21.72 -13.93
CA ARG A 290 -2.10 22.08 -12.62
C ARG A 290 -0.89 23.00 -12.73
N GLY A 291 -0.08 22.79 -13.76
CA GLY A 291 1.12 23.56 -14.03
C GLY A 291 0.85 24.87 -14.77
N VAL A 292 -0.40 25.30 -14.95
CA VAL A 292 -0.72 26.57 -15.62
C VAL A 292 -1.52 27.47 -14.68
N VAL A 293 -0.93 28.60 -14.28
CA VAL A 293 -1.60 29.64 -13.51
C VAL A 293 -2.30 30.57 -14.50
N GLY A 294 -3.63 30.51 -14.55
CA GLY A 294 -4.46 31.35 -15.41
C GLY A 294 -5.35 30.57 -16.38
N ASN A 295 -5.95 31.29 -17.34
CA ASN A 295 -6.86 30.68 -18.31
C ASN A 295 -6.08 30.01 -19.45
N MET A 296 -5.90 28.69 -19.33
CA MET A 296 -5.31 27.86 -20.38
C MET A 296 -5.91 28.05 -21.78
N ALA A 297 -7.19 28.40 -21.90
CA ALA A 297 -7.84 28.59 -23.20
C ALA A 297 -7.34 29.85 -23.93
N ALA A 298 -6.70 30.78 -23.22
CA ALA A 298 -6.13 31.99 -23.80
C ALA A 298 -4.71 31.77 -24.35
N LEU A 299 -4.08 30.61 -24.09
CA LEU A 299 -2.74 30.31 -24.59
C LEU A 299 -2.76 29.99 -26.09
N GLN A 300 -1.87 30.62 -26.83
CA GLN A 300 -1.71 30.41 -28.27
C GLN A 300 -0.39 29.70 -28.58
N GLN A 301 -0.38 28.88 -29.64
CA GLN A 301 0.85 28.28 -30.13
C GLN A 301 1.87 29.38 -30.50
N ARG A 302 3.14 29.18 -30.15
CA ARG A 302 4.27 30.11 -30.33
C ARG A 302 4.26 31.35 -29.42
N GLN A 303 3.25 31.52 -28.56
CA GLN A 303 3.22 32.58 -27.56
C GLN A 303 4.42 32.48 -26.62
N GLN A 304 5.04 33.62 -26.31
CA GLN A 304 6.07 33.73 -25.28
C GLN A 304 5.40 33.81 -23.91
N VAL A 305 5.91 33.04 -22.96
CA VAL A 305 5.36 32.90 -21.61
C VAL A 305 6.47 32.92 -20.58
N MET A 306 6.17 33.32 -19.35
CA MET A 306 7.07 33.14 -18.21
C MET A 306 6.77 31.80 -17.55
N VAL A 307 7.83 31.08 -17.21
CA VAL A 307 7.75 29.75 -16.62
C VAL A 307 8.57 29.76 -15.35
N GLU A 308 7.93 29.40 -14.25
CA GLU A 308 8.61 29.01 -13.03
C GLU A 308 9.19 27.62 -13.25
N GLY A 309 10.52 27.54 -13.32
CA GLY A 309 11.29 26.34 -13.56
C GLY A 309 12.01 25.85 -12.29
N LEU A 310 12.12 24.54 -12.16
CA LEU A 310 13.01 23.87 -11.21
C LEU A 310 14.38 23.71 -11.88
N VAL A 311 15.44 24.16 -11.21
CA VAL A 311 16.81 23.79 -11.60
C VAL A 311 17.03 22.36 -11.15
N VAL A 312 17.22 21.46 -12.12
CA VAL A 312 17.39 20.04 -11.89
C VAL A 312 18.90 19.75 -11.84
N PRO A 313 19.42 19.14 -10.75
CA PRO A 313 20.83 18.73 -10.68
C PRO A 313 21.23 17.87 -11.88
N GLU A 314 22.47 18.01 -12.35
CA GLU A 314 22.99 17.31 -13.54
C GLU A 314 22.90 15.78 -13.42
N GLU A 315 22.93 15.27 -12.20
CA GLU A 315 22.84 13.84 -11.91
C GLU A 315 21.40 13.29 -11.99
N CYS A 316 20.39 14.17 -12.01
CA CYS A 316 19.01 13.77 -12.21
C CYS A 316 18.73 13.49 -13.69
N ARG A 317 18.02 12.40 -13.97
CA ARG A 317 17.51 12.12 -15.32
C ARG A 317 16.19 12.85 -15.54
N VAL A 318 15.99 13.40 -16.73
CA VAL A 318 14.79 14.18 -17.08
C VAL A 318 14.10 13.57 -18.29
N ASP A 319 12.87 13.10 -18.10
CA ASP A 319 11.95 12.71 -19.17
C ASP A 319 11.00 13.89 -19.49
N HIS A 320 10.19 13.75 -20.55
CA HIS A 320 9.13 14.70 -20.87
C HIS A 320 8.09 14.85 -19.74
N ASN A 321 7.90 13.82 -18.90
CA ASN A 321 6.84 13.79 -17.89
C ASN A 321 7.33 13.69 -16.44
N TYR A 322 8.60 13.38 -16.19
CA TYR A 322 9.11 13.15 -14.84
C TYR A 322 10.62 13.41 -14.73
N ILE A 323 11.09 13.60 -13.49
CA ILE A 323 12.52 13.65 -13.16
C ILE A 323 12.87 12.48 -12.24
N LEU A 324 14.02 11.83 -12.41
CA LEU A 324 14.49 10.78 -11.50
C LEU A 324 15.81 11.22 -10.87
N PRO A 325 15.86 11.36 -9.53
CA PRO A 325 17.11 11.59 -8.82
C PRO A 325 18.11 10.44 -8.99
N PRO A 326 19.42 10.68 -8.82
CA PRO A 326 20.47 9.67 -9.00
C PRO A 326 20.35 8.48 -8.03
N TYR A 327 19.75 8.70 -6.86
CA TYR A 327 19.47 7.66 -5.86
C TYR A 327 18.17 6.87 -6.14
N SER A 328 17.49 7.12 -7.27
CA SER A 328 16.31 6.34 -7.62
C SER A 328 16.75 4.90 -7.96
N PRO A 329 16.24 3.85 -7.28
CA PRO A 329 16.74 2.48 -7.44
C PRO A 329 16.48 1.84 -8.82
N LEU A 330 15.90 2.59 -9.75
CA LEU A 330 15.60 2.17 -11.12
C LEU A 330 16.58 2.75 -12.14
N PHE A 331 17.67 3.36 -11.64
CA PHE A 331 18.76 3.99 -12.39
C PHE A 331 19.51 3.06 -13.36
N THR A 332 19.32 1.73 -13.31
CA THR A 332 20.33 0.78 -13.79
C THR A 332 20.08 0.09 -15.13
N ARG A 333 18.95 0.25 -15.85
CA ARG A 333 18.72 -0.52 -17.10
C ARG A 333 18.09 0.18 -18.31
N TYR A 334 17.67 1.44 -18.20
CA TYR A 334 17.20 2.20 -19.37
C TYR A 334 18.02 3.48 -19.46
N GLU A 335 19.08 3.43 -20.27
CA GLU A 335 19.95 4.57 -20.56
C GLU A 335 19.14 5.63 -21.32
N TRP A 336 18.57 6.58 -20.59
CA TRP A 336 18.16 7.85 -21.15
C TRP A 336 19.31 8.81 -20.89
N GLU A 337 20.00 9.23 -21.96
CA GLU A 337 21.10 10.17 -21.90
C GLU A 337 20.60 11.45 -21.19
N ALA A 338 21.17 11.73 -20.01
CA ALA A 338 21.20 13.12 -19.57
C ALA A 338 22.43 13.71 -20.21
N ASP A 339 22.23 14.75 -20.99
CA ASP A 339 23.25 15.45 -21.76
C ASP A 339 24.29 16.17 -20.87
N GLY A 340 24.27 15.96 -19.55
CA GLY A 340 25.24 16.50 -18.60
C GLY A 340 25.12 18.00 -18.33
N GLU A 341 24.13 18.69 -18.92
CA GLU A 341 23.91 20.12 -18.72
C GLU A 341 22.79 20.39 -17.70
N GLU A 342 22.93 21.47 -16.90
CA GLU A 342 21.88 21.98 -16.03
C GLU A 342 20.54 22.11 -16.78
N ALA A 343 19.55 21.32 -16.37
CA ALA A 343 18.24 21.32 -16.99
C ALA A 343 17.24 22.12 -16.16
N VAL A 344 16.44 22.96 -16.81
CA VAL A 344 15.27 23.57 -16.17
C VAL A 344 14.03 22.75 -16.50
N PHE A 345 13.38 22.20 -15.47
CA PHE A 345 12.12 21.50 -15.58
C PHE A 345 10.96 22.45 -15.27
N PRO A 346 9.91 22.57 -16.12
CA PRO A 346 8.87 23.54 -15.86
C PRO A 346 7.99 23.07 -14.72
N ARG A 347 7.83 23.94 -13.73
CA ARG A 347 6.99 23.69 -12.55
C ARG A 347 5.62 24.33 -12.72
N ARG A 348 5.59 25.61 -13.11
CA ARG A 348 4.35 26.39 -13.34
C ARG A 348 4.55 27.40 -14.47
N LEU A 349 3.56 27.53 -15.35
CA LEU A 349 3.46 28.61 -16.33
C LEU A 349 2.69 29.76 -15.69
N ARG A 350 3.29 30.96 -15.70
CA ARG A 350 2.65 32.20 -15.27
C ARG A 350 2.27 32.99 -16.53
N MET A 351 0.98 33.31 -16.65
CA MET A 351 0.43 34.12 -17.75
C MET A 351 0.51 35.60 -17.46
#